data_AF-A0A845QDM0-F1
#
_entry.id   AF-A0A845QDM0-F1
#
_cell.length_a   1.000
_cell.length_b   1.000
_cell.length_c   1.000
_cell.angle_alpha   90.00
_cell.angle_beta   90.00
_cell.angle_gamma   90.00
#
_symmetry.space_group_name_H-M   'P 1'
#
loop_
_entity.id
_entity.type
_entity.pdbx_description
1 polymer ?
#
loop_
_entity_poly.entity_id
_entity_poly.type
_entity_poly.pdbx_seq_one_letter_code
_entity_poly.pdbx_strand_id
1 'polypeptide(L)'
;MIADPTLNLAAAAACFLGIHIFISGTRLRDGLVRMIGEGPYMGLFSLLSLGAIVWLAMAFNRASEETFTFLWAPAPWWHHFAMTAILVAAILVVLGNVTKSPTAAGGDSALEGGDGNDDGREAGDAARGILRITRHPFLWGVLLWALAHVAMNGDLSSLIFFGAFAVLAFIGPMLIDAKRARKLGDRWDAFAARTSNLPFGAILTGRNKLRLGEIGILWPLVGVGLYLALAFGHEWLFGVSALPVR
;
A
#
# COMPACT_ATOMS: atom_id res chain seq x y z
N MET A 1 0.42 34.12 -9.88
CA MET A 1 0.79 34.03 -8.46
C MET A 1 1.26 32.61 -8.24
N ILE A 2 2.57 32.38 -8.17
CA ILE A 2 3.09 31.04 -7.89
C ILE A 2 2.74 30.77 -6.43
N ALA A 3 1.81 29.86 -6.18
CA ALA A 3 1.53 29.40 -4.82
C ALA A 3 2.83 28.81 -4.25
N ASP A 4 3.13 29.12 -2.99
CA ASP A 4 4.28 28.58 -2.26
C ASP A 4 4.43 27.07 -2.56
N PRO A 5 5.57 26.60 -3.11
CA PRO A 5 5.72 25.22 -3.57
C PRO A 5 5.46 24.19 -2.47
N THR A 6 5.90 24.46 -1.25
CA THR A 6 5.69 23.58 -0.09
C THR A 6 4.22 23.56 0.31
N LEU A 7 3.53 24.70 0.31
CA LEU A 7 2.09 24.78 0.57
C LEU A 7 1.29 24.03 -0.51
N ASN A 8 1.70 24.12 -1.77
CA ASN A 8 1.09 23.36 -2.86
C ASN A 8 1.27 21.85 -2.66
N LEU A 9 2.46 21.40 -2.26
CA LEU A 9 2.73 20.00 -1.90
C LEU A 9 1.87 19.55 -0.71
N ALA A 10 1.77 20.37 0.34
CA ALA A 10 0.92 20.08 1.49
C ALA A 10 -0.56 20.00 1.12
N ALA A 11 -1.04 20.87 0.23
CA ALA A 11 -2.41 20.84 -0.28
C ALA A 11 -2.69 19.58 -1.12
N ALA A 12 -1.75 19.18 -1.99
CA ALA A 12 -1.86 17.93 -2.75
C ALA A 12 -1.87 16.71 -1.82
N ALA A 13 -1.02 16.70 -0.79
CA ALA A 13 -0.97 15.63 0.21
C ALA A 13 -2.26 15.55 1.02
N ALA A 14 -2.80 16.70 1.45
CA ALA A 14 -4.08 16.78 2.15
C ALA A 14 -5.24 16.33 1.27
N CYS A 15 -5.25 16.69 -0.01
CA CYS A 15 -6.24 16.22 -0.97
C CYS A 15 -6.17 14.69 -1.13
N PHE A 16 -4.97 14.15 -1.38
CA PHE A 16 -4.72 12.72 -1.51
C PHE A 16 -5.17 11.95 -0.25
N LEU A 17 -4.78 12.40 0.94
CA LEU A 17 -5.24 11.79 2.20
C LEU A 17 -6.75 11.93 2.37
N GLY A 18 -7.30 13.11 2.06
CA GLY A 18 -8.69 13.43 2.29
C GLY A 18 -9.65 12.55 1.49
N ILE A 19 -9.37 12.33 0.20
CA ILE A 19 -10.22 11.46 -0.64
C ILE A 19 -10.16 10.00 -0.16
N HIS A 20 -9.01 9.53 0.32
CA HIS A 20 -8.88 8.14 0.76
C HIS A 20 -9.48 7.91 2.15
N ILE A 21 -9.22 8.81 3.11
CA ILE A 21 -9.65 8.65 4.50
C ILE A 21 -11.12 9.06 4.66
N PHE A 22 -11.51 10.25 4.18
CA PHE A 22 -12.83 10.82 4.47
C PHE A 22 -13.90 10.43 3.45
N ILE A 23 -13.54 10.19 2.18
CA ILE A 23 -14.52 9.75 1.17
C ILE A 23 -14.59 8.22 1.14
N SER A 24 -13.51 7.55 0.74
CA SER A 24 -13.50 6.09 0.56
C SER A 24 -13.52 5.29 1.86
N GLY A 25 -12.95 5.85 2.94
CA GLY A 25 -12.86 5.20 4.26
C GLY A 25 -14.12 5.30 5.12
N THR A 26 -15.07 6.20 4.79
CA THR A 26 -16.24 6.47 5.63
C THR A 26 -17.54 5.95 5.00
N ARG A 27 -18.67 6.17 5.68
CA ARG A 27 -20.02 5.89 5.16
C ARG A 27 -20.44 6.83 4.02
N LEU A 28 -19.69 7.89 3.73
CA LEU A 28 -19.94 8.75 2.58
C LEU A 28 -19.86 7.94 1.28
N ARG A 29 -18.86 7.06 1.16
CA ARG A 29 -18.76 6.08 0.06
C ARG A 29 -20.06 5.31 -0.13
N ASP A 30 -20.63 4.77 0.95
CA ASP A 30 -21.82 3.93 0.87
C ASP A 30 -23.03 4.71 0.32
N GLY A 31 -23.13 6.00 0.67
CA GLY A 31 -24.11 6.92 0.09
C GLY A 31 -23.88 7.15 -1.41
N LEU A 32 -22.66 7.47 -1.80
CA LEU A 32 -22.29 7.72 -3.20
C LEU A 32 -22.53 6.47 -4.07
N VAL A 33 -22.09 5.29 -3.62
CA VAL A 33 -22.31 4.01 -4.31
C VAL A 33 -23.80 3.71 -4.47
N ARG A 34 -24.64 4.00 -3.46
CA ARG A 34 -26.11 3.85 -3.60
C ARG A 34 -26.71 4.78 -4.65
N MET A 35 -26.13 5.97 -4.85
CA MET A 35 -26.64 6.95 -5.81
C MET A 35 -26.23 6.65 -7.25
N ILE A 36 -24.97 6.26 -7.48
CA ILE A 36 -24.40 6.15 -8.84
C ILE A 36 -23.94 4.73 -9.22
N GLY A 37 -24.03 3.76 -8.31
CA GLY A 37 -23.56 2.39 -8.50
C GLY A 37 -22.07 2.20 -8.21
N GLU A 38 -21.68 0.94 -7.93
CA GLU A 38 -20.30 0.57 -7.56
C GLU A 38 -19.31 0.83 -8.71
N GLY A 39 -19.66 0.43 -9.94
CA GLY A 39 -18.79 0.58 -11.12
C GLY A 39 -18.41 2.04 -11.41
N PRO A 40 -19.39 2.94 -11.61
CA PRO A 40 -19.12 4.36 -11.82
C PRO A 40 -18.38 5.01 -10.65
N TYR A 41 -18.73 4.67 -9.40
CA TYR A 41 -17.98 5.14 -8.23
C TYR A 41 -16.51 4.73 -8.29
N MET A 42 -16.22 3.45 -8.57
CA MET A 42 -14.85 2.96 -8.68
C MET A 42 -14.08 3.66 -9.79
N GLY A 43 -14.68 3.85 -10.98
CA GLY A 43 -14.04 4.56 -12.09
C GLY A 43 -13.72 6.02 -11.75
N LEU A 44 -14.70 6.76 -11.22
CA LEU A 44 -14.51 8.16 -10.82
C LEU A 44 -13.49 8.31 -9.68
N PHE A 45 -13.57 7.44 -8.67
CA PHE A 45 -12.63 7.44 -7.56
C PHE A 45 -11.20 7.12 -8.03
N SER A 46 -11.03 6.15 -8.94
CA SER A 46 -9.72 5.84 -9.53
C SER A 46 -9.14 7.01 -10.32
N LEU A 47 -9.95 7.70 -11.13
CA LEU A 47 -9.52 8.90 -11.86
C LEU A 47 -9.13 10.03 -10.91
N LEU A 48 -9.93 10.28 -9.86
CA LEU A 48 -9.64 11.27 -8.84
C LEU A 48 -8.35 10.94 -8.07
N SER A 49 -8.15 9.68 -7.68
CA SER A 49 -6.93 9.23 -7.02
C SER A 49 -5.70 9.34 -7.92
N LEU A 50 -5.82 9.00 -9.21
CA LEU A 50 -4.74 9.17 -10.17
C LEU A 50 -4.37 10.65 -10.33
N GLY A 51 -5.36 11.53 -10.49
CA GLY A 51 -5.16 12.97 -10.53
C GLY A 51 -4.48 13.51 -9.27
N ALA A 52 -4.92 13.06 -8.08
CA ALA A 52 -4.31 13.45 -6.81
C ALA A 52 -2.85 12.99 -6.69
N ILE A 53 -2.53 11.76 -7.11
CA ILE A 53 -1.14 11.25 -7.11
C ILE A 53 -0.27 12.01 -8.11
N VAL A 54 -0.76 12.29 -9.32
CA VAL A 54 -0.02 13.06 -10.33
C VAL A 54 0.26 14.48 -9.82
N TRP A 55 -0.75 15.14 -9.24
CA TRP A 55 -0.57 16.46 -8.64
C TRP A 55 0.44 16.40 -7.48
N LEU A 56 0.34 15.40 -6.60
CA LEU A 56 1.25 15.21 -5.49
C LEU A 56 2.70 15.02 -5.95
N ALA A 57 2.93 14.23 -7.01
CA ALA A 57 4.26 14.01 -7.59
C ALA A 57 4.84 15.27 -8.24
N MET A 58 4.03 15.99 -9.02
CA MET A 58 4.43 17.27 -9.64
C MET A 58 4.77 18.33 -8.58
N ALA A 59 3.96 18.41 -7.52
CA ALA A 59 4.18 19.34 -6.42
C ALA A 59 5.45 18.98 -5.63
N PHE A 60 5.72 17.69 -5.43
CA PHE A 60 6.94 17.21 -4.77
C PHE A 60 8.19 17.59 -5.58
N ASN A 61 8.23 17.29 -6.88
CA ASN A 61 9.39 17.64 -7.71
C ASN A 61 9.67 19.16 -7.67
N ARG A 62 8.62 19.98 -7.83
CA ARG A 62 8.75 21.43 -7.74
C ARG A 62 9.23 21.90 -6.37
N ALA A 63 8.67 21.38 -5.29
CA ALA A 63 9.06 21.76 -3.92
C ALA A 63 10.48 21.31 -3.57
N SER A 64 10.93 20.16 -4.08
CA SER A 64 12.30 19.66 -3.90
C SER A 64 13.33 20.49 -4.68
N GLU A 65 12.97 21.04 -5.84
CA GLU A 65 13.82 21.93 -6.62
C GLU A 65 13.86 23.37 -6.06
N GLU A 66 12.71 23.91 -5.63
CA GLU A 66 12.57 25.34 -5.32
C GLU A 66 12.65 25.66 -3.82
N THR A 67 12.34 24.72 -2.92
CA THR A 67 12.16 24.98 -1.47
C THR A 67 12.81 23.90 -0.59
N PHE A 68 14.06 23.54 -0.87
CA PHE A 68 14.78 22.56 -0.06
C PHE A 68 14.95 23.04 1.40
N THR A 69 14.26 22.37 2.33
CA THR A 69 14.35 22.64 3.77
C THR A 69 14.92 21.40 4.46
N PHE A 70 16.18 21.49 4.88
CA PHE A 70 16.87 20.42 5.60
C PHE A 70 16.30 20.23 7.00
N LEU A 71 16.10 18.97 7.40
CA LEU A 71 15.60 18.57 8.71
C LEU A 71 16.59 17.63 9.42
N TRP A 72 17.13 16.62 8.73
CA TRP A 72 18.15 15.72 9.27
C TRP A 72 19.04 15.09 8.19
N ALA A 73 20.20 14.59 8.62
CA ALA A 73 21.05 13.74 7.80
C ALA A 73 20.96 12.30 8.32
N PRO A 74 20.68 11.30 7.46
CA PRO A 74 20.71 9.90 7.89
C PRO A 74 22.14 9.49 8.22
N ALA A 75 22.33 8.74 9.31
CA ALA A 75 23.64 8.16 9.58
C ALA A 75 23.97 7.09 8.52
N PRO A 76 25.25 6.91 8.11
CA PRO A 76 25.60 6.07 6.95
C PRO A 76 25.06 4.63 7.00
N TRP A 77 24.99 4.03 8.19
CA TRP A 77 24.51 2.67 8.38
C TRP A 77 22.99 2.50 8.12
N TRP A 78 22.20 3.57 8.14
CA TRP A 78 20.77 3.54 7.79
C TRP A 78 20.55 3.04 6.37
N HIS A 79 21.52 3.22 5.48
CA HIS A 79 21.41 2.77 4.10
C HIS A 79 21.19 1.25 4.02
N HIS A 80 21.86 0.45 4.84
CA HIS A 80 21.66 -1.00 4.85
C HIS A 80 20.26 -1.40 5.33
N PHE A 81 19.75 -0.70 6.35
CA PHE A 81 18.39 -0.91 6.85
C PHE A 81 17.36 -0.51 5.79
N ALA A 82 17.51 0.67 5.18
CA ALA A 82 16.65 1.15 4.13
C ALA A 82 16.62 0.20 2.93
N MET A 83 17.78 -0.23 2.42
CA MET A 83 17.85 -1.17 1.30
C MET A 83 17.18 -2.51 1.61
N THR A 84 17.36 -3.03 2.83
CA THR A 84 16.67 -4.24 3.28
C THR A 84 15.16 -4.03 3.39
N ALA A 85 14.72 -2.89 3.93
CA ALA A 85 13.31 -2.54 4.04
C ALA A 85 12.66 -2.39 2.65
N ILE A 86 13.34 -1.77 1.67
CA ILE A 86 12.86 -1.65 0.29
C ILE A 86 12.77 -3.01 -0.40
N LEU A 87 13.74 -3.91 -0.17
CA LEU A 87 13.67 -5.29 -0.69
C LEU A 87 12.43 -6.02 -0.16
N VAL A 88 12.20 -5.98 1.16
CA VAL A 88 11.02 -6.58 1.78
C VAL A 88 9.74 -5.91 1.26
N ALA A 89 9.74 -4.58 1.12
CA ALA A 89 8.62 -3.83 0.58
C ALA A 89 8.28 -4.25 -0.85
N ALA A 90 9.26 -4.39 -1.73
CA ALA A 90 9.05 -4.82 -3.12
C ALA A 90 8.43 -6.22 -3.20
N ILE A 91 8.91 -7.16 -2.38
CA ILE A 91 8.34 -8.51 -2.28
C ILE A 91 6.89 -8.46 -1.80
N LEU A 92 6.59 -7.68 -0.75
CA LEU A 92 5.24 -7.53 -0.22
C LEU A 92 4.28 -6.86 -1.21
N VAL A 93 4.76 -5.86 -1.96
CA VAL A 93 3.99 -5.19 -3.02
C VAL A 93 3.64 -6.16 -4.14
N VAL A 94 4.61 -6.94 -4.63
CA VAL A 94 4.35 -7.96 -5.67
C VAL A 94 3.35 -9.00 -5.15
N LEU A 95 3.64 -9.62 -3.99
CA LEU A 95 2.78 -10.63 -3.40
C LEU A 95 1.36 -10.10 -3.13
N GLY A 96 1.23 -8.86 -2.67
CA GLY A 96 -0.05 -8.24 -2.38
C GLY A 96 -0.89 -7.92 -3.62
N ASN A 97 -0.28 -7.72 -4.78
CA ASN A 97 -1.01 -7.47 -6.03
C ASN A 97 -1.38 -8.76 -6.78
N VAL A 98 -0.55 -9.80 -6.69
CA VAL A 98 -0.81 -11.08 -7.39
C VAL A 98 -1.70 -12.03 -6.59
N THR A 99 -1.81 -11.84 -5.28
CA THR A 99 -2.64 -12.68 -4.42
C THR A 99 -4.09 -12.20 -4.46
N LYS A 100 -5.02 -13.07 -4.87
CA LYS A 100 -6.46 -12.82 -4.73
C LYS A 100 -6.80 -12.59 -3.26
N SER A 101 -7.29 -11.39 -2.94
CA SER A 101 -7.54 -10.97 -1.56
C SER A 101 -8.90 -10.29 -1.42
N PRO A 102 -9.67 -10.59 -0.35
CA PRO A 102 -10.88 -9.84 0.02
C PRO A 102 -10.61 -8.36 0.30
N THR A 103 -9.36 -7.99 0.60
CA THR A 103 -8.96 -6.61 0.90
C THR A 103 -8.67 -5.78 -0.35
N ALA A 104 -8.47 -6.42 -1.52
CA ALA A 104 -8.24 -5.74 -2.79
C ALA A 104 -9.49 -5.04 -3.31
N ALA A 105 -9.34 -3.97 -4.11
CA ALA A 105 -10.46 -3.33 -4.80
C ALA A 105 -11.17 -4.35 -5.71
N GLY A 106 -12.50 -4.45 -5.60
CA GLY A 106 -13.27 -5.47 -6.33
C GLY A 106 -13.10 -6.91 -5.84
N GLY A 107 -12.35 -7.16 -4.76
CA GLY A 107 -12.07 -8.50 -4.24
C GLY A 107 -13.22 -9.19 -3.49
N ASP A 108 -14.48 -8.79 -3.70
CA ASP A 108 -15.62 -9.32 -2.93
C ASP A 108 -15.85 -10.82 -3.21
N SER A 109 -15.58 -11.23 -4.45
CA SER A 109 -15.66 -12.61 -4.91
C SER A 109 -14.57 -13.51 -4.30
N ALA A 110 -13.51 -12.94 -3.70
CA ALA A 110 -12.47 -13.74 -3.04
C ALA A 110 -12.99 -14.51 -1.82
N LEU A 111 -14.15 -14.14 -1.28
CA LEU A 111 -14.84 -14.90 -0.22
C LEU A 111 -16.08 -15.63 -0.74
N GLU A 112 -16.39 -15.58 -2.04
CA GLU A 112 -17.54 -16.26 -2.63
C GLU A 112 -17.13 -17.73 -2.86
N GLY A 113 -17.97 -18.67 -2.44
CA GLY A 113 -17.70 -20.09 -2.65
C GLY A 113 -17.76 -20.44 -4.13
N GLY A 114 -16.78 -21.23 -4.58
CA GLY A 114 -16.66 -21.92 -5.87
C GLY A 114 -17.64 -21.53 -6.97
N ASP A 115 -17.16 -20.77 -7.95
CA ASP A 115 -17.83 -20.52 -9.22
C ASP A 115 -17.68 -21.71 -10.18
N GLY A 116 -18.17 -22.90 -9.78
CA GLY A 116 -18.43 -24.04 -10.66
C GLY A 116 -17.24 -24.61 -11.47
N ASN A 117 -16.03 -24.06 -11.34
CA ASN A 117 -14.82 -24.57 -11.96
C ASN A 117 -14.00 -25.29 -10.89
N ASP A 118 -14.34 -26.56 -10.73
CA ASP A 118 -13.80 -27.50 -9.76
C ASP A 118 -12.29 -27.73 -9.99
N ASP A 119 -11.47 -26.93 -9.31
CA ASP A 119 -10.05 -27.21 -9.11
C ASP A 119 -9.78 -27.95 -7.78
N GLY A 120 -10.82 -28.57 -7.19
CA GLY A 120 -10.73 -29.34 -5.94
C GLY A 120 -10.38 -28.50 -4.70
N ARG A 121 -10.48 -27.17 -4.78
CA ARG A 121 -10.18 -26.27 -3.65
C ARG A 121 -11.43 -26.08 -2.79
N GLU A 122 -11.30 -26.34 -1.49
CA GLU A 122 -12.38 -26.05 -0.53
C GLU A 122 -12.84 -24.59 -0.69
N ALA A 123 -14.13 -24.43 -0.98
CA ALA A 123 -14.81 -23.14 -0.98
C ALA A 123 -14.67 -22.52 0.41
N GLY A 124 -13.66 -21.65 0.61
CA GLY A 124 -13.50 -20.93 1.87
C GLY A 124 -12.09 -20.75 2.41
N ASP A 125 -11.01 -21.24 1.78
CA ASP A 125 -9.64 -20.94 2.26
C ASP A 125 -9.01 -19.71 1.59
N ALA A 126 -9.63 -18.54 1.79
CA ALA A 126 -9.06 -17.26 1.36
C ALA A 126 -7.85 -16.83 2.23
N ALA A 127 -7.63 -17.46 3.38
CA ALA A 127 -6.54 -17.15 4.31
C ALA A 127 -5.27 -17.94 3.98
N ARG A 128 -4.77 -17.80 2.74
CA ARG A 128 -3.64 -18.58 2.20
C ARG A 128 -2.46 -17.73 1.72
N GLY A 129 -1.32 -18.38 1.54
CA GLY A 129 -0.09 -17.76 1.05
C GLY A 129 0.31 -16.58 1.93
N ILE A 130 0.55 -15.43 1.31
CA ILE A 130 0.94 -14.21 2.02
C ILE A 130 -0.14 -13.71 3.00
N LEU A 131 -1.42 -14.04 2.75
CA LEU A 131 -2.55 -13.66 3.64
C LEU A 131 -2.51 -14.37 4.99
N ARG A 132 -1.73 -15.47 5.12
CA ARG A 132 -1.42 -16.08 6.42
C ARG A 132 -0.51 -15.22 7.28
N ILE A 133 0.37 -14.43 6.65
CA ILE A 133 1.29 -13.52 7.34
C ILE A 133 0.55 -12.22 7.68
N THR A 134 -0.05 -11.55 6.70
CA THR A 134 -0.89 -10.37 6.91
C THR A 134 -1.97 -10.30 5.84
N ARG A 135 -3.18 -9.83 6.19
CA ARG A 135 -4.26 -9.60 5.22
C ARG A 135 -4.09 -8.32 4.38
N HIS A 136 -3.08 -7.51 4.66
CA HIS A 136 -2.76 -6.25 3.94
C HIS A 136 -1.29 -6.18 3.48
N PRO A 137 -0.78 -7.19 2.75
CA PRO A 137 0.64 -7.25 2.39
C PRO A 137 1.08 -6.05 1.55
N PHE A 138 0.27 -5.62 0.58
CA PHE A 138 0.55 -4.44 -0.23
C PHE A 138 0.75 -3.18 0.63
N LEU A 139 -0.17 -2.91 1.57
CA LEU A 139 -0.10 -1.71 2.41
C LEU A 139 1.07 -1.76 3.39
N TRP A 140 1.44 -2.93 3.92
CA TRP A 140 2.68 -3.08 4.69
C TRP A 140 3.92 -2.83 3.84
N GLY A 141 3.93 -3.26 2.57
CA GLY A 141 4.98 -2.93 1.63
C GLY A 141 5.10 -1.42 1.39
N VAL A 142 3.99 -0.74 1.12
CA VAL A 142 3.95 0.72 0.95
C VAL A 142 4.39 1.45 2.23
N LEU A 143 3.97 0.98 3.40
CA LEU A 143 4.37 1.57 4.68
C LEU A 143 5.89 1.45 4.89
N LEU A 144 6.47 0.26 4.68
CA LEU A 144 7.92 0.05 4.78
C LEU A 144 8.68 0.93 3.77
N TRP A 145 8.20 0.97 2.52
CA TRP A 145 8.77 1.81 1.48
C TRP A 145 8.76 3.29 1.88
N ALA A 146 7.62 3.80 2.32
CA ALA A 146 7.45 5.20 2.70
C ALA A 146 8.32 5.57 3.90
N LEU A 147 8.35 4.73 4.94
CA LEU A 147 9.17 4.97 6.13
C LEU A 147 10.67 4.94 5.82
N ALA A 148 11.12 4.03 4.94
CA ALA A 148 12.51 3.99 4.50
C ALA A 148 12.88 5.27 3.73
N HIS A 149 11.99 5.78 2.87
CA HIS A 149 12.23 7.03 2.15
C HIS A 149 12.24 8.24 3.08
N VAL A 150 11.32 8.32 4.06
CA VAL A 150 11.40 9.36 5.09
C VAL A 150 12.74 9.27 5.79
N ALA A 151 13.09 8.11 6.36
CA ALA A 151 14.34 7.96 7.12
C ALA A 151 15.59 8.39 6.34
N MET A 152 15.66 8.08 5.03
CA MET A 152 16.81 8.40 4.18
C MET A 152 16.80 9.82 3.60
N ASN A 153 15.64 10.48 3.49
CA ASN A 153 15.50 11.80 2.90
C ASN A 153 15.05 12.81 3.97
N GLY A 154 16.02 13.39 4.66
CA GLY A 154 15.77 14.30 5.77
C GLY A 154 15.51 15.74 5.35
N ASP A 155 14.59 15.93 4.42
CA ASP A 155 14.07 17.24 4.00
C ASP A 155 12.53 17.30 4.13
N LEU A 156 12.01 18.53 4.19
CA LEU A 156 10.57 18.75 4.41
C LEU A 156 9.70 18.23 3.26
N SER A 157 10.13 18.37 2.01
CA SER A 157 9.36 17.92 0.85
C SER A 157 9.20 16.40 0.86
N SER A 158 10.29 15.68 1.15
CA SER A 158 10.28 14.23 1.29
C SER A 158 9.42 13.78 2.47
N LEU A 159 9.52 14.46 3.62
CA LEU A 159 8.69 14.17 4.78
C LEU A 159 7.19 14.31 4.46
N ILE A 160 6.77 15.36 3.74
CA ILE A 160 5.37 15.55 3.38
C ILE A 160 4.92 14.48 2.36
N PHE A 161 5.69 14.28 1.29
CA PHE A 161 5.33 13.37 0.20
C PHE A 161 5.25 11.91 0.70
N PHE A 162 6.36 11.37 1.21
CA PHE A 162 6.39 9.99 1.69
C PHE A 162 5.58 9.81 2.97
N GLY A 163 5.52 10.84 3.83
CA GLY A 163 4.69 10.84 5.03
C GLY A 163 3.20 10.69 4.71
N ALA A 164 2.69 11.30 3.63
CA ALA A 164 1.31 11.10 3.21
C ALA A 164 1.02 9.64 2.85
N PHE A 165 1.92 8.97 2.12
CA PHE A 165 1.81 7.54 1.84
C PHE A 165 1.93 6.69 3.11
N ALA A 166 2.83 7.03 4.03
CA ALA A 166 2.98 6.33 5.31
C ALA A 166 1.71 6.41 6.17
N VAL A 167 1.13 7.61 6.32
CA VAL A 167 -0.14 7.82 7.04
C VAL A 167 -1.26 7.01 6.40
N LEU A 168 -1.40 7.07 5.07
CA LEU A 168 -2.43 6.31 4.38
C LEU A 168 -2.23 4.81 4.51
N ALA A 169 -1.00 4.31 4.36
CA ALA A 169 -0.68 2.88 4.46
C ALA A 169 -0.82 2.34 5.90
N PHE A 170 -0.65 3.20 6.91
CA PHE A 170 -0.89 2.86 8.30
C PHE A 170 -2.38 2.81 8.65
N ILE A 171 -3.16 3.83 8.23
CA ILE A 171 -4.59 3.95 8.56
C ILE A 171 -5.46 3.08 7.65
N GLY A 172 -5.10 2.98 6.37
CA GLY A 172 -5.84 2.30 5.31
C GLY A 172 -6.29 0.87 5.66
N PRO A 173 -5.44 0.00 6.23
CA PRO A 173 -5.84 -1.34 6.65
C PRO A 173 -7.05 -1.36 7.58
N MET A 174 -7.11 -0.45 8.56
CA MET A 174 -8.23 -0.35 9.51
C MET A 174 -9.52 0.12 8.82
N LEU A 175 -9.41 1.10 7.91
CA LEU A 175 -10.56 1.60 7.15
C LEU A 175 -11.10 0.55 6.18
N ILE A 176 -10.21 -0.18 5.52
CA ILE A 176 -10.58 -1.30 4.64
C ILE A 176 -11.24 -2.40 5.46
N ASP A 177 -10.66 -2.82 6.59
CA ASP A 177 -11.26 -3.84 7.46
C ASP A 177 -12.67 -3.44 7.90
N ALA A 178 -12.85 -2.20 8.38
CA ALA A 178 -14.16 -1.70 8.79
C ALA A 178 -15.17 -1.67 7.63
N LYS A 179 -14.72 -1.27 6.43
CA LYS A 179 -15.54 -1.30 5.21
C LYS A 179 -15.93 -2.73 4.81
N ARG A 180 -14.98 -3.66 4.87
CA ARG A 180 -15.18 -5.08 4.51
C ARG A 180 -16.10 -5.79 5.49
N ALA A 181 -15.94 -5.55 6.80
CA ALA A 181 -16.85 -6.07 7.82
C ALA A 181 -18.30 -5.64 7.57
N ARG A 182 -18.54 -4.35 7.26
CA ARG A 182 -19.88 -3.84 6.94
C ARG A 182 -20.48 -4.44 5.68
N LYS A 183 -19.67 -4.65 4.63
CA LYS A 183 -20.14 -5.11 3.32
C LYS A 183 -20.34 -6.64 3.25
N LEU A 184 -19.48 -7.41 3.92
CA LEU A 184 -19.40 -8.87 3.76
C LEU A 184 -19.89 -9.66 4.98
N GLY A 185 -20.10 -9.01 6.13
CA GLY A 185 -20.68 -9.62 7.34
C GLY A 185 -19.94 -10.88 7.79
N ASP A 186 -20.68 -11.95 8.09
CA ASP A 186 -20.17 -13.22 8.59
C ASP A 186 -19.04 -13.83 7.75
N ARG A 187 -19.05 -13.61 6.42
CA ARG A 187 -17.98 -14.08 5.52
C ARG A 187 -16.66 -13.39 5.83
N TRP A 188 -16.70 -12.09 6.11
CA TRP A 188 -15.52 -11.35 6.55
C TRP A 188 -15.07 -11.79 7.94
N ASP A 189 -16.00 -12.00 8.87
CA ASP A 189 -15.65 -12.42 10.23
C ASP A 189 -14.94 -13.78 10.25
N ALA A 190 -15.41 -14.75 9.44
CA ALA A 190 -14.74 -16.04 9.25
C ALA A 190 -13.32 -15.92 8.65
N PHE A 191 -13.10 -14.97 7.74
CA PHE A 191 -11.78 -14.67 7.18
C PHE A 191 -10.87 -13.94 8.19
N ALA A 192 -11.39 -12.93 8.87
CA ALA A 192 -10.67 -12.15 9.87
C ALA A 192 -10.26 -12.99 11.08
N ALA A 193 -11.10 -13.96 11.48
CA ALA A 193 -10.80 -14.91 12.54
C ALA A 193 -9.54 -15.75 12.28
N ARG A 194 -9.19 -16.00 11.01
CA ARG A 194 -8.01 -16.78 10.60
C ARG A 194 -6.82 -15.94 10.14
N THR A 195 -6.96 -14.61 10.07
CA THR A 195 -5.93 -13.70 9.57
C THR A 195 -5.66 -12.55 10.53
N SER A 196 -4.67 -11.71 10.23
CA SER A 196 -4.31 -10.55 11.03
C SER A 196 -3.88 -9.39 10.13
N ASN A 197 -4.17 -8.15 10.54
CA ASN A 197 -3.51 -7.00 9.93
C ASN A 197 -2.03 -6.95 10.33
N LEU A 198 -1.72 -7.13 11.62
CA LEU A 198 -0.34 -7.20 12.09
C LEU A 198 0.35 -8.44 11.50
N PRO A 199 1.50 -8.29 10.81
CA PRO A 199 2.26 -9.41 10.26
C PRO A 199 2.55 -10.47 11.32
N PHE A 200 2.34 -11.73 10.96
CA PHE A 200 2.44 -12.91 11.82
C PHE A 200 1.47 -12.97 13.00
N GLY A 201 0.63 -11.95 13.25
CA GLY A 201 -0.24 -11.90 14.42
C GLY A 201 -1.18 -13.10 14.55
N ALA A 202 -1.77 -13.59 13.45
CA ALA A 202 -2.63 -14.78 13.48
C ALA A 202 -1.86 -16.08 13.75
N ILE A 203 -0.60 -16.13 13.33
CA ILE A 203 0.29 -17.28 13.53
C ILE A 203 0.74 -17.32 14.99
N LEU A 204 1.17 -16.19 15.54
CA LEU A 204 1.62 -16.07 16.93
C LEU A 204 0.49 -16.37 17.93
N THR A 205 -0.76 -16.07 17.58
CA THR A 205 -1.93 -16.40 18.42
C THR A 205 -2.53 -17.79 18.11
N GLY A 206 -1.88 -18.62 17.29
CA GLY A 206 -2.35 -19.98 16.98
C GLY A 206 -3.60 -20.10 16.10
N ARG A 207 -4.09 -18.98 15.53
CA ARG A 207 -5.26 -18.93 14.64
C ARG A 207 -4.93 -19.40 13.21
N ASN A 208 -3.64 -19.43 12.87
CA ASN A 208 -3.13 -19.83 11.57
C ASN A 208 -1.72 -20.45 11.71
N LYS A 209 -1.20 -21.11 10.67
CA LYS A 209 0.16 -21.68 10.61
C LYS A 209 0.87 -21.19 9.36
N LEU A 210 2.17 -20.89 9.46
CA LEU A 210 2.97 -20.51 8.30
C LEU A 210 3.07 -21.70 7.32
N ARG A 211 2.77 -21.45 6.05
CA ARG A 211 2.88 -22.43 4.95
C ARG A 211 3.63 -21.79 3.79
N LEU A 212 4.96 -21.76 3.86
CA LEU A 212 5.79 -21.10 2.84
C LEU A 212 5.57 -21.67 1.42
N GLY A 213 5.26 -22.97 1.31
CA GLY A 213 4.93 -23.59 0.02
C GLY A 213 3.72 -22.97 -0.68
N GLU A 214 2.80 -22.32 0.03
CA GLU A 214 1.65 -21.63 -0.58
C GLU A 214 2.01 -20.27 -1.20
N ILE A 215 3.12 -19.66 -0.77
CA ILE A 215 3.62 -18.41 -1.36
C ILE A 215 4.34 -18.71 -2.68
N GLY A 216 5.01 -19.87 -2.76
CA GLY A 216 5.86 -20.23 -3.88
C GLY A 216 7.12 -19.36 -3.95
N ILE A 217 8.02 -19.67 -4.88
CA ILE A 217 9.28 -18.94 -5.07
C ILE A 217 9.21 -17.90 -6.20
N LEU A 218 8.34 -18.12 -7.19
CA LEU A 218 8.25 -17.28 -8.39
C LEU A 218 7.98 -15.81 -8.04
N TRP A 219 6.91 -15.52 -7.29
CA TRP A 219 6.51 -14.15 -7.00
C TRP A 219 7.46 -13.41 -6.05
N PRO A 220 8.03 -14.04 -5.01
CA PRO A 220 9.14 -13.43 -4.27
C PRO A 220 10.33 -13.09 -5.16
N LEU A 221 10.72 -13.97 -6.10
CA LEU A 221 11.80 -13.68 -7.05
C LEU A 221 11.45 -12.52 -8.00
N VAL A 222 10.20 -12.41 -8.44
CA VAL A 222 9.72 -11.22 -9.18
C VAL A 222 9.83 -9.97 -8.31
N GLY A 223 9.54 -10.05 -7.02
CA GLY A 223 9.76 -8.96 -6.06
C GLY A 223 11.23 -8.57 -5.92
N VAL A 224 12.14 -9.54 -5.89
CA VAL A 224 13.60 -9.29 -5.93
C VAL A 224 13.99 -8.62 -7.26
N GLY A 225 13.45 -9.09 -8.38
CA GLY A 225 13.66 -8.48 -9.69
C GLY A 225 13.18 -7.03 -9.74
N LEU A 226 12.00 -6.73 -9.18
CA LEU A 226 11.47 -5.37 -9.03
C LEU A 226 12.39 -4.50 -8.17
N TYR A 227 12.87 -5.02 -7.03
CA TYR A 227 13.83 -4.34 -6.18
C TYR A 227 15.10 -3.96 -6.95
N LEU A 228 15.71 -4.91 -7.66
CA LEU A 228 16.93 -4.65 -8.43
C LEU A 228 16.66 -3.65 -9.56
N ALA A 229 15.58 -3.83 -10.31
CA ALA A 229 15.21 -2.91 -11.40
C ALA A 229 15.01 -1.48 -10.89
N LEU A 230 14.33 -1.29 -9.76
CA LEU A 230 14.14 0.03 -9.15
C LEU A 230 15.44 0.57 -8.56
N ALA A 231 16.25 -0.24 -7.89
CA ALA A 231 17.50 0.22 -7.28
C ALA A 231 18.51 0.72 -8.33
N PHE A 232 18.68 0.00 -9.44
CA PHE A 232 19.59 0.39 -10.53
C PHE A 232 18.96 1.40 -11.51
N GLY A 233 17.64 1.37 -11.69
CA GLY A 233 16.90 2.31 -12.54
C GLY A 233 16.53 3.62 -11.84
N HIS A 234 16.77 3.75 -10.53
CA HIS A 234 16.28 4.87 -9.73
C HIS A 234 16.76 6.23 -10.26
N GLU A 235 18.04 6.32 -10.61
CA GLU A 235 18.64 7.56 -11.11
C GLU A 235 18.06 7.96 -12.46
N TRP A 236 17.82 6.98 -13.34
CA TRP A 236 17.18 7.23 -14.63
C TRP A 236 15.71 7.63 -14.50
N LEU A 237 14.98 7.03 -13.57
CA LEU A 237 13.55 7.29 -13.34
C LEU A 237 13.27 8.58 -12.57
N PHE A 238 14.10 8.88 -11.58
CA PHE A 238 13.83 9.91 -10.57
C PHE A 238 14.92 10.97 -10.45
N GLY A 239 16.00 10.87 -11.23
CA GLY A 239 17.10 11.84 -11.22
C GLY A 239 18.04 11.74 -10.01
N VAL A 240 17.88 10.72 -9.16
CA VAL A 240 18.72 10.51 -7.96
C VAL A 240 19.10 9.04 -7.79
N SER A 241 20.34 8.74 -7.37
CA SER A 241 20.78 7.37 -7.11
C SER A 241 20.14 6.80 -5.84
N ALA A 242 19.60 5.58 -5.91
CA ALA A 242 19.20 4.82 -4.74
C ALA A 242 20.36 4.06 -4.08
N LEU A 243 21.47 3.87 -4.80
CA LEU A 243 22.66 3.19 -4.31
C LEU A 243 23.63 4.20 -3.70
N PRO A 244 24.46 3.80 -2.72
CA PRO A 244 25.49 4.67 -2.18
C PRO A 244 26.43 5.06 -3.33
N VAL A 245 26.61 6.36 -3.52
CA VAL A 245 27.62 6.86 -4.46
C VAL A 245 28.98 6.44 -3.92
N ARG A 246 29.80 5.82 -4.77
CA ARG A 246 31.16 5.37 -4.43
C ARG A 246 32.09 6.54 -4.16
#